data_AF-A0A7F8RVV3-F1
#
_entry.id   AF-A0A7F8RVV3-F1
#
_cell.length_a   1.000
_cell.length_b   1.000
_cell.length_c   1.000
_cell.angle_alpha   90.00
_cell.angle_beta   90.00
_cell.angle_gamma   90.00
#
_symmetry.space_group_name_H-M   'P 1'
#
loop_
_entity.id
_entity.type
_entity.pdbx_description
1 polymer ?
#
loop_
_entity_poly.entity_id
_entity_poly.type
_entity_poly.pdbx_seq_one_letter_code
_entity_poly.pdbx_strand_id
1 'polypeptide(L)'
;MMERRKKIALELSELVVYCRPVPFDEEKIGTERACYRDMSSFPETKAEKYVNKAKGKKFLQYNRLQLSRIYPKGQRLDSSNYDPLPMWICGSQLVALNFQTPDKPMQMNQALFMAGGHCGYVLQPSTMRDEAFDPFDKSSLRGLEPCAICIEVLGARHLPKNGRGIVCPFVEIEVAGAEYDSVKQKTEFVVDNGLNPVWPAKPFHFQISNPEFAFLRFVVYEEDMFSDQNFLAQATFPVKGLKTGYRAVPLKNNYSEDLELASLLIKIDVFPAKENGDLSPFSMSLRERGSDASGQLFHGRAREGSFEARYQQPFEDFRISHEHLADQSDSRERRAPRRTRVNGDNRL
;
A
#
# COMPACT_ATOMS: atom_id res chain seq x y z
N MET A 1 -40.49 0.07 -10.98
CA MET A 1 -41.00 1.43 -10.64
C MET A 1 -40.01 2.57 -10.95
N MET A 2 -38.76 2.27 -11.31
CA MET A 2 -37.80 3.21 -11.91
C MET A 2 -37.80 3.14 -13.46
N GLU A 3 -38.18 1.98 -14.04
CA GLU A 3 -38.14 1.75 -15.50
C GLU A 3 -39.02 2.73 -16.28
N ARG A 4 -40.25 3.00 -15.81
CA ARG A 4 -41.22 3.83 -16.54
C ARG A 4 -40.84 5.31 -16.63
N ARG A 5 -40.04 5.84 -15.69
CA ARG A 5 -39.67 7.28 -15.66
C ARG A 5 -38.39 7.59 -16.43
N LYS A 6 -37.47 6.63 -16.57
CA LYS A 6 -36.16 6.82 -17.23
C LYS A 6 -36.03 6.16 -18.61
N LYS A 7 -37.09 5.54 -19.13
CA LYS A 7 -37.06 4.76 -20.39
C LYS A 7 -35.95 3.70 -20.36
N ILE A 8 -35.82 2.98 -19.24
CA ILE A 8 -34.83 1.89 -19.11
C ILE A 8 -35.51 0.59 -19.56
N ALA A 9 -34.86 -0.15 -20.45
CA ALA A 9 -35.31 -1.47 -20.90
C ALA A 9 -35.35 -2.44 -19.70
N LEU A 10 -36.41 -3.24 -19.62
CA LEU A 10 -36.62 -4.15 -18.49
C LEU A 10 -35.50 -5.21 -18.43
N GLU A 11 -35.09 -5.69 -19.60
CA GLU A 11 -34.05 -6.71 -19.78
C GLU A 11 -32.70 -6.25 -19.20
N LEU A 12 -32.41 -4.95 -19.24
CA LEU A 12 -31.21 -4.38 -18.62
C LEU A 12 -31.41 -4.16 -17.11
N SER A 13 -32.61 -3.75 -16.69
CA SER A 13 -32.96 -3.51 -15.28
C SER A 13 -32.84 -4.79 -14.45
N GLU A 14 -33.30 -5.92 -15.00
CA GLU A 14 -33.29 -7.23 -14.33
C GLU A 14 -31.88 -7.74 -14.01
N LEU A 15 -30.84 -7.26 -14.71
CA LEU A 15 -29.44 -7.63 -14.43
C LEU A 15 -28.88 -6.95 -13.16
N VAL A 16 -29.54 -5.91 -12.64
CA VAL A 16 -29.03 -5.10 -11.52
C VAL A 16 -29.55 -5.63 -10.18
N VAL A 17 -28.88 -6.65 -9.63
CA VAL A 17 -29.28 -7.33 -8.38
C VAL A 17 -28.81 -6.58 -7.13
N TYR A 18 -27.49 -6.41 -6.97
CA TYR A 18 -26.89 -5.72 -5.83
C TYR A 18 -26.77 -4.24 -6.14
N CYS A 19 -25.65 -3.77 -6.70
CA CYS A 19 -25.26 -2.40 -7.00
C CYS A 19 -26.32 -1.53 -7.71
N ARG A 20 -27.45 -1.25 -7.05
CA ARG A 20 -28.58 -0.48 -7.58
C ARG A 20 -28.25 1.01 -7.40
N PRO A 21 -28.05 1.77 -8.49
CA PRO A 21 -27.68 3.18 -8.38
C PRO A 21 -28.89 4.02 -7.95
N VAL A 22 -28.81 4.62 -6.77
CA VAL A 22 -29.85 5.50 -6.21
C VAL A 22 -29.29 6.88 -5.85
N PRO A 23 -30.13 7.93 -5.81
CA PRO A 23 -29.75 9.21 -5.23
C PRO A 23 -29.31 9.02 -3.77
N PHE A 24 -28.19 9.65 -3.41
CA PHE A 24 -27.71 9.65 -2.03
C PHE A 24 -28.67 10.41 -1.11
N ASP A 25 -28.97 9.82 0.04
CA ASP A 25 -29.87 10.36 1.07
C ASP A 25 -29.22 10.18 2.45
N GLU A 26 -28.71 11.28 3.00
CA GLU A 26 -27.95 11.30 4.25
C GLU A 26 -28.80 10.88 5.46
N GLU A 27 -30.11 11.15 5.42
CA GLU A 27 -31.06 10.87 6.49
C GLU A 27 -31.36 9.37 6.65
N LYS A 28 -31.06 8.55 5.62
CA LYS A 28 -31.25 7.09 5.70
C LYS A 28 -30.13 6.38 6.44
N ILE A 29 -28.96 7.02 6.58
CA ILE A 29 -27.76 6.37 7.13
C ILE A 29 -28.00 5.99 8.60
N GLY A 30 -27.85 4.70 8.90
CA GLY A 30 -28.06 4.14 10.24
C GLY A 30 -29.53 3.85 10.59
N THR A 31 -30.43 3.90 9.61
CA THR A 31 -31.85 3.59 9.78
C THR A 31 -32.23 2.31 9.04
N GLU A 32 -33.39 1.73 9.35
CA GLU A 32 -33.96 0.58 8.63
C GLU A 32 -34.26 0.85 7.15
N ARG A 33 -34.29 2.13 6.75
CA ARG A 33 -34.50 2.56 5.35
C ARG A 33 -33.25 2.37 4.50
N ALA A 34 -32.08 2.15 5.09
CA ALA A 34 -30.85 1.87 4.36
C ALA A 34 -30.89 0.44 3.79
N CYS A 35 -30.55 0.29 2.51
CA CYS A 35 -30.57 -1.01 1.83
C CYS A 35 -29.18 -1.35 1.31
N TYR A 36 -28.62 -2.49 1.72
CA TYR A 36 -27.28 -2.94 1.33
C TYR A 36 -27.09 -3.16 -0.18
N ARG A 37 -28.19 -3.30 -0.94
CA ARG A 37 -28.16 -3.39 -2.41
C ARG A 37 -27.99 -2.00 -3.04
N ASP A 38 -28.52 -0.97 -2.39
CA ASP A 38 -28.46 0.37 -2.94
C ASP A 38 -27.05 0.97 -2.80
N MET A 39 -26.60 1.67 -3.84
CA MET A 39 -25.32 2.37 -3.85
C MET A 39 -25.45 3.76 -4.48
N SER A 40 -24.51 4.65 -4.17
CA SER A 40 -24.46 5.99 -4.74
C SER A 40 -23.09 6.30 -5.35
N SER A 41 -23.10 7.06 -6.43
CA SER A 41 -21.88 7.57 -7.08
C SER A 41 -21.72 9.06 -6.83
N PHE A 42 -20.48 9.50 -6.63
CA PHE A 42 -20.12 10.86 -6.28
C PHE A 42 -18.97 11.34 -7.17
N PRO A 43 -19.10 12.48 -7.87
CA PRO A 43 -17.91 13.16 -8.39
C PRO A 43 -17.03 13.61 -7.21
N GLU A 44 -15.71 13.66 -7.39
CA GLU A 44 -14.74 14.02 -6.32
C GLU A 44 -15.17 15.26 -5.52
N THR A 45 -15.64 16.31 -6.20
CA THR A 45 -16.06 17.59 -5.58
C THR A 45 -17.30 17.46 -4.68
N LYS A 46 -18.15 16.46 -4.93
CA LYS A 46 -19.27 16.13 -4.05
C LYS A 46 -18.81 15.24 -2.90
N ALA A 47 -17.90 14.31 -3.16
CA ALA A 47 -17.33 13.43 -2.15
C ALA A 47 -16.59 14.21 -1.06
N GLU A 48 -15.80 15.23 -1.43
CA GLU A 48 -15.08 16.15 -0.53
C GLU A 48 -15.99 16.80 0.53
N LYS A 49 -17.28 17.00 0.21
CA LYS A 49 -18.27 17.53 1.16
C LYS A 49 -18.64 16.54 2.26
N TYR A 50 -18.36 15.25 2.07
CA TYR A 50 -18.62 14.17 3.03
C TYR A 50 -17.34 13.63 3.66
N VAL A 51 -16.20 13.70 2.99
CA VAL A 51 -14.89 13.24 3.50
C VAL A 51 -14.12 14.37 4.19
N ASN A 52 -14.73 14.95 5.23
CA ASN A 52 -14.12 15.99 6.05
C ASN A 52 -14.47 15.78 7.52
N LYS A 53 -13.83 16.55 8.40
CA LYS A 53 -14.01 16.45 9.87
C LYS A 53 -15.46 16.48 10.35
N ALA A 54 -16.37 17.17 9.65
CA ALA A 54 -17.77 17.27 10.07
C ALA A 54 -18.60 16.04 9.67
N LYS A 55 -18.33 15.44 8.51
CA LYS A 55 -19.18 14.39 7.91
C LYS A 55 -18.51 13.03 7.73
N GLY A 56 -17.19 12.94 7.91
CA GLY A 56 -16.39 11.74 7.65
C GLY A 56 -16.90 10.52 8.41
N LYS A 57 -17.18 10.69 9.72
CA LYS A 57 -17.76 9.62 10.55
C LYS A 57 -19.13 9.14 10.05
N LYS A 58 -19.99 10.06 9.60
CA LYS A 58 -21.30 9.72 9.03
C LYS A 58 -21.16 8.99 7.69
N PHE A 59 -20.18 9.39 6.87
CA PHE A 59 -19.88 8.73 5.61
C PHE A 59 -19.28 7.33 5.80
N LEU A 60 -18.45 7.14 6.84
CA LEU A 60 -18.01 5.81 7.28
C LEU A 60 -19.18 4.92 7.67
N GLN A 61 -20.14 5.44 8.45
CA GLN A 61 -21.35 4.68 8.81
C GLN A 61 -22.12 4.22 7.57
N TYR A 62 -22.24 5.08 6.54
CA TYR A 62 -22.82 4.69 5.25
C TYR A 62 -22.04 3.57 4.57
N ASN A 63 -20.71 3.71 4.49
CA ASN A 63 -19.84 2.77 3.78
C ASN A 63 -19.69 1.40 4.47
N ARG A 64 -20.09 1.25 5.73
CA ARG A 64 -20.14 -0.07 6.40
C ARG A 64 -21.28 -0.95 5.89
N LEU A 65 -22.35 -0.36 5.34
CA LEU A 65 -23.53 -1.08 4.88
C LEU A 65 -23.74 -0.99 3.36
N GLN A 66 -23.41 0.15 2.77
CA GLN A 66 -23.66 0.46 1.35
C GLN A 66 -22.36 0.79 0.61
N LEU A 67 -22.37 0.67 -0.71
CA LEU A 67 -21.21 1.02 -1.54
C LEU A 67 -21.26 2.49 -1.95
N SER A 68 -20.12 3.19 -1.87
CA SER A 68 -19.90 4.46 -2.57
C SER A 68 -18.92 4.29 -3.72
N ARG A 69 -19.23 4.91 -4.85
CA ARG A 69 -18.31 5.04 -5.99
C ARG A 69 -17.89 6.48 -6.19
N ILE A 70 -16.59 6.74 -6.10
CA ILE A 70 -16.01 8.06 -6.35
C ILE A 70 -15.38 8.07 -7.74
N TYR A 71 -15.47 9.19 -8.45
CA TYR A 71 -14.86 9.33 -9.76
C TYR A 71 -14.33 10.76 -10.00
N PRO A 72 -13.31 10.93 -10.87
CA PRO A 72 -12.72 12.23 -11.12
C PRO A 72 -13.74 13.23 -11.68
N LYS A 73 -13.59 14.52 -11.35
CA LYS A 73 -14.44 15.56 -11.94
C LYS A 73 -14.20 15.70 -13.44
N GLY A 74 -15.23 16.11 -14.19
CA GLY A 74 -15.16 16.25 -15.65
C GLY A 74 -14.14 17.29 -16.15
N GLN A 75 -13.70 18.22 -15.29
CA GLN A 75 -12.68 19.22 -15.66
C GLN A 75 -11.26 18.65 -15.77
N ARG A 76 -11.01 17.40 -15.32
CA ARG A 76 -9.72 16.72 -15.47
C ARG A 76 -9.57 16.13 -16.86
N LEU A 77 -9.53 17.01 -17.86
CA LEU A 77 -9.41 16.64 -19.28
C LEU A 77 -8.07 15.95 -19.59
N ASP A 78 -7.05 16.23 -18.77
CA ASP A 78 -5.73 15.60 -18.79
C ASP A 78 -5.71 14.18 -18.18
N SER A 79 -6.86 13.69 -17.70
CA SER A 79 -6.98 12.44 -16.95
C SER A 79 -6.18 12.39 -15.65
N SER A 80 -5.81 13.54 -15.06
CA SER A 80 -5.22 13.57 -13.72
C SER A 80 -6.13 12.90 -12.69
N ASN A 81 -5.55 12.36 -11.61
CA ASN A 81 -6.31 11.78 -10.51
C ASN A 81 -6.42 12.72 -9.31
N TYR A 82 -7.45 12.48 -8.49
CA TYR A 82 -7.56 13.03 -7.15
C TYR A 82 -6.85 12.12 -6.13
N ASP A 83 -6.59 12.63 -4.93
CA ASP A 83 -6.02 11.82 -3.85
C ASP A 83 -7.06 10.79 -3.34
N PRO A 84 -6.79 9.48 -3.43
CA PRO A 84 -7.74 8.47 -2.99
C PRO A 84 -7.76 8.27 -1.47
N LEU A 85 -6.73 8.71 -0.72
CA LEU A 85 -6.61 8.45 0.72
C LEU A 85 -7.78 9.02 1.54
N PRO A 86 -8.23 10.28 1.35
CA PRO A 86 -9.41 10.82 2.04
C PRO A 86 -10.69 10.00 1.80
N MET A 87 -10.81 9.38 0.62
CA MET A 87 -11.96 8.56 0.26
C MET A 87 -11.90 7.20 0.95
N TRP A 88 -10.75 6.52 0.87
CA TRP A 88 -10.52 5.22 1.51
C TRP A 88 -10.62 5.29 3.02
N ILE A 89 -10.04 6.30 3.66
CA ILE A 89 -10.08 6.43 5.13
C ILE A 89 -11.51 6.67 5.64
N CYS A 90 -12.40 7.21 4.80
CA CYS A 90 -13.83 7.31 5.06
C CYS A 90 -14.64 6.07 4.60
N GLY A 91 -13.96 4.97 4.28
CA GLY A 91 -14.55 3.67 3.97
C GLY A 91 -15.03 3.49 2.53
N SER A 92 -14.84 4.48 1.64
CA SER A 92 -15.26 4.35 0.25
C SER A 92 -14.54 3.20 -0.46
N GLN A 93 -15.29 2.34 -1.14
CA GLN A 93 -14.78 1.08 -1.68
C GLN A 93 -14.43 1.19 -3.16
N LEU A 94 -15.24 1.90 -3.94
CA LEU A 94 -15.09 2.02 -5.39
C LEU A 94 -14.51 3.40 -5.76
N VAL A 95 -13.28 3.64 -5.33
CA VAL A 95 -12.54 4.89 -5.59
C VAL A 95 -11.90 4.79 -6.98
N ALA A 96 -12.66 5.18 -8.01
CA ALA A 96 -12.24 5.04 -9.40
C ALA A 96 -11.20 6.10 -9.78
N LEU A 97 -10.09 5.63 -10.36
CA LEU A 97 -8.99 6.43 -10.86
C LEU A 97 -8.80 6.18 -12.37
N ASN A 98 -8.14 7.11 -13.03
CA ASN A 98 -7.68 7.02 -14.41
C ASN A 98 -6.37 6.20 -14.44
N PHE A 99 -6.47 4.91 -14.75
CA PHE A 99 -5.34 3.97 -14.72
C PHE A 99 -4.24 4.30 -15.73
N GLN A 100 -4.56 5.00 -16.81
CA GLN A 100 -3.62 5.43 -17.83
C GLN A 100 -2.65 6.52 -17.35
N THR A 101 -2.91 7.15 -16.21
CA THR A 101 -2.14 8.29 -15.72
C THR A 101 -1.13 7.83 -14.65
N PRO A 102 0.19 7.97 -14.89
CA PRO A 102 1.22 7.51 -13.96
C PRO A 102 1.50 8.53 -12.83
N ASP A 103 0.45 8.95 -12.13
CA ASP A 103 0.53 9.90 -11.04
C ASP A 103 0.58 9.23 -9.66
N LYS A 104 0.83 10.03 -8.61
CA LYS A 104 0.89 9.54 -7.23
C LYS A 104 -0.38 8.75 -6.83
N PRO A 105 -1.61 9.21 -7.11
CA PRO A 105 -2.83 8.44 -6.84
C PRO A 105 -2.79 7.01 -7.39
N MET A 106 -2.36 6.81 -8.64
CA MET A 106 -2.24 5.47 -9.21
C MET A 106 -1.15 4.64 -8.54
N GLN A 107 -0.04 5.25 -8.12
CA GLN A 107 1.01 4.57 -7.37
C GLN A 107 0.53 4.15 -5.97
N MET A 108 -0.26 4.98 -5.28
CA MET A 108 -0.92 4.62 -4.02
C MET A 108 -1.93 3.49 -4.22
N ASN A 109 -2.69 3.51 -5.32
CA ASN A 109 -3.64 2.46 -5.66
C ASN A 109 -2.94 1.11 -5.84
N GLN A 110 -1.89 1.06 -6.66
CA GLN A 110 -1.11 -0.17 -6.82
C GLN A 110 -0.55 -0.65 -5.47
N ALA A 111 -0.02 0.27 -4.65
CA ALA A 111 0.52 -0.08 -3.33
C ALA A 111 -0.53 -0.62 -2.35
N LEU A 112 -1.75 -0.08 -2.33
CA LEU A 112 -2.85 -0.62 -1.52
C LEU A 112 -3.17 -2.05 -1.94
N PHE A 113 -3.35 -2.28 -3.25
CA PHE A 113 -3.74 -3.59 -3.79
C PHE A 113 -2.58 -4.59 -3.92
N MET A 114 -1.33 -4.20 -3.61
CA MET A 114 -0.26 -5.18 -3.37
C MET A 114 -0.62 -6.14 -2.23
N ALA A 115 -1.37 -5.66 -1.22
CA ALA A 115 -1.92 -6.51 -0.19
C ALA A 115 -2.93 -7.50 -0.81
N GLY A 116 -2.73 -8.80 -0.59
CA GLY A 116 -3.55 -9.84 -1.24
C GLY A 116 -3.15 -10.15 -2.69
N GLY A 117 -1.97 -9.70 -3.14
CA GLY A 117 -1.41 -10.10 -4.43
C GLY A 117 -2.15 -9.55 -5.64
N HIS A 118 -2.62 -8.29 -5.57
CA HIS A 118 -3.34 -7.61 -6.65
C HIS A 118 -4.67 -8.27 -7.04
N CYS A 119 -5.33 -8.97 -6.11
CA CYS A 119 -6.64 -9.57 -6.36
C CYS A 119 -7.79 -8.57 -6.52
N GLY A 120 -7.52 -7.27 -6.29
CA GLY A 120 -8.51 -6.19 -6.39
C GLY A 120 -9.38 -5.98 -5.15
N TYR A 121 -9.15 -6.73 -4.07
CA TYR A 121 -9.90 -6.61 -2.82
C TYR A 121 -8.97 -6.63 -1.60
N VAL A 122 -9.06 -5.58 -0.78
CA VAL A 122 -8.34 -5.46 0.49
C VAL A 122 -9.36 -5.27 1.60
N LEU A 123 -9.32 -6.12 2.63
CA LEU A 123 -10.20 -5.98 3.78
C LEU A 123 -9.84 -4.69 4.54
N GLN A 124 -10.84 -3.83 4.75
CA GLN A 124 -10.65 -2.63 5.57
C GLN A 124 -10.31 -3.02 7.02
N PRO A 125 -9.35 -2.30 7.65
CA PRO A 125 -9.01 -2.46 9.07
C PRO A 125 -10.22 -2.55 9.99
N SER A 126 -10.14 -3.34 11.05
CA SER A 126 -11.24 -3.47 12.02
C SER A 126 -11.56 -2.14 12.69
N THR A 127 -10.54 -1.33 12.95
CA THR A 127 -10.67 0.05 13.47
C THR A 127 -11.61 0.88 12.61
N MET A 128 -11.42 0.89 11.28
CA MET A 128 -12.28 1.64 10.36
C MET A 128 -13.75 1.14 10.32
N ARG A 129 -13.96 -0.13 10.66
CA ARG A 129 -15.30 -0.76 10.73
C ARG A 129 -15.98 -0.58 12.10
N ASP A 130 -15.28 -0.06 13.09
CA ASP A 130 -15.77 0.19 14.45
C ASP A 130 -16.53 1.52 14.58
N GLU A 131 -17.61 1.55 15.38
CA GLU A 131 -18.46 2.74 15.54
C GLU A 131 -17.74 3.97 16.10
N ALA A 132 -16.70 3.78 16.91
CA ALA A 132 -15.97 4.86 17.55
C ALA A 132 -15.03 5.61 16.59
N PHE A 133 -14.51 4.93 15.57
CA PHE A 133 -13.48 5.48 14.68
C PHE A 133 -13.94 6.73 13.94
N ASP A 134 -13.08 7.75 13.97
CA ASP A 134 -13.20 8.99 13.21
C ASP A 134 -11.84 9.29 12.54
N PRO A 135 -11.79 9.37 11.20
CA PRO A 135 -10.56 9.52 10.44
C PRO A 135 -9.88 10.88 10.66
N PHE A 136 -10.58 11.85 11.25
CA PHE A 136 -10.09 13.21 11.51
C PHE A 136 -9.87 13.48 13.01
N ASP A 137 -10.03 12.46 13.87
CA ASP A 137 -9.77 12.54 15.29
C ASP A 137 -8.88 11.37 15.75
N LYS A 138 -7.61 11.68 16.01
CA LYS A 138 -6.60 10.73 16.49
C LYS A 138 -7.02 10.04 17.80
N SER A 139 -7.83 10.68 18.64
CA SER A 139 -8.30 10.08 19.90
C SER A 139 -9.31 8.93 19.70
N SER A 140 -9.84 8.77 18.48
CA SER A 140 -10.77 7.70 18.12
C SER A 140 -10.11 6.33 17.93
N LEU A 141 -8.77 6.28 17.82
CA LEU A 141 -7.95 5.07 17.60
C LEU A 141 -7.84 4.15 18.83
N ARG A 142 -8.89 4.07 19.66
CA ARG A 142 -8.87 3.42 20.99
C ARG A 142 -8.25 2.02 20.94
N GLY A 143 -7.17 1.82 21.69
CA GLY A 143 -6.50 0.52 21.80
C GLY A 143 -5.66 0.10 20.59
N LEU A 144 -5.50 0.96 19.59
CA LEU A 144 -4.56 0.72 18.49
C LEU A 144 -3.14 1.09 18.92
N GLU A 145 -2.21 0.15 18.81
CA GLU A 145 -0.80 0.42 19.09
C GLU A 145 -0.19 1.31 17.98
N PRO A 146 0.34 2.49 18.33
CA PRO A 146 1.04 3.32 17.38
C PRO A 146 2.41 2.70 17.01
N CYS A 147 2.97 3.19 15.90
CA CYS A 147 4.21 2.69 15.33
C CYS A 147 5.21 3.85 15.14
N ALA A 148 6.47 3.63 15.50
CA ALA A 148 7.57 4.53 15.18
C ALA A 148 8.50 3.88 14.16
N ILE A 149 8.83 4.59 13.08
CA ILE A 149 9.73 4.12 12.04
C ILE A 149 10.96 5.02 12.01
N CYS A 150 12.15 4.42 12.13
CA CYS A 150 13.44 5.08 11.95
C CYS A 150 14.10 4.56 10.67
N ILE A 151 14.47 5.45 9.76
CA ILE A 151 15.09 5.10 8.47
C ILE A 151 16.40 5.86 8.30
N GLU A 152 17.43 5.15 7.83
CA GLU A 152 18.64 5.75 7.28
C GLU A 152 18.76 5.32 5.81
N VAL A 153 18.85 6.28 4.89
CA VAL A 153 19.12 6.02 3.46
C VAL A 153 20.63 5.95 3.27
N LEU A 154 21.15 4.78 2.93
CA LEU A 154 22.59 4.54 2.87
C LEU A 154 23.15 4.78 1.46
N GLY A 155 22.43 4.31 0.45
CA GLY A 155 22.83 4.44 -0.93
C GLY A 155 21.80 3.89 -1.90
N ALA A 156 22.09 3.97 -3.19
CA ALA A 156 21.29 3.37 -4.24
C ALA A 156 22.16 2.65 -5.24
N ARG A 157 21.52 1.86 -6.12
CA ARG A 157 22.15 1.26 -7.30
C ARG A 157 21.24 1.47 -8.51
N HIS A 158 21.87 1.68 -9.67
CA HIS A 158 21.22 1.66 -10.98
C HIS A 158 20.00 2.58 -11.07
N LEU A 159 20.10 3.80 -10.53
CA LEU A 159 19.01 4.76 -10.69
C LEU A 159 18.80 5.07 -12.18
N PRO A 160 17.54 5.17 -12.63
CA PRO A 160 17.27 5.48 -14.02
C PRO A 160 17.76 6.89 -14.33
N LYS A 161 18.11 7.10 -15.59
CA LYS A 161 18.56 8.40 -16.10
C LYS A 161 17.41 9.07 -16.84
N ASN A 162 17.20 10.34 -16.55
CA ASN A 162 16.27 11.16 -17.29
C ASN A 162 17.05 12.04 -18.29
N GLY A 163 16.83 11.85 -19.59
CA GLY A 163 17.48 12.68 -20.63
C GLY A 163 19.01 12.51 -20.76
N ARG A 164 19.70 13.64 -21.04
CA ARG A 164 21.16 13.71 -21.26
C ARG A 164 21.82 14.30 -20.01
N GLY A 165 22.83 13.63 -19.45
CA GLY A 165 23.53 14.07 -18.24
C GLY A 165 23.80 12.93 -17.26
N ILE A 166 24.34 13.25 -16.09
CA ILE A 166 24.37 12.33 -14.96
C ILE A 166 23.42 12.93 -13.92
N VAL A 167 22.58 12.08 -13.32
CA VAL A 167 21.58 12.54 -12.37
C VAL A 167 22.25 13.01 -11.07
N CYS A 168 21.66 14.01 -10.42
CA CYS A 168 22.03 14.45 -9.07
C CYS A 168 20.96 14.00 -8.07
N PRO A 169 20.99 12.75 -7.56
CA PRO A 169 19.80 12.17 -6.96
C PRO A 169 19.64 12.54 -5.48
N PHE A 170 18.39 12.70 -5.06
CA PHE A 170 17.99 12.70 -3.65
C PHE A 170 16.74 11.83 -3.44
N VAL A 171 16.51 11.42 -2.19
CA VAL A 171 15.38 10.56 -1.83
C VAL A 171 14.43 11.34 -0.93
N GLU A 172 13.16 11.42 -1.34
CA GLU A 172 12.04 11.81 -0.49
C GLU A 172 11.42 10.55 0.14
N ILE A 173 11.23 10.58 1.46
CA ILE A 173 10.51 9.56 2.22
C ILE A 173 9.22 10.19 2.73
N GLU A 174 8.10 9.59 2.38
CA GLU A 174 6.76 10.02 2.75
C GLU A 174 6.06 8.92 3.55
N VAL A 175 5.48 9.29 4.69
CA VAL A 175 4.38 8.54 5.29
C VAL A 175 3.09 9.16 4.78
N ALA A 176 2.23 8.35 4.19
CA ALA A 176 0.92 8.76 3.69
C ALA A 176 -0.18 7.94 4.37
N GLY A 177 -1.23 8.59 4.88
CA GLY A 177 -2.32 7.95 5.60
C GLY A 177 -3.38 8.96 6.00
N ALA A 178 -3.77 8.94 7.28
CA ALA A 178 -4.55 10.05 7.85
C ALA A 178 -3.74 11.36 7.83
N GLU A 179 -4.42 12.51 7.85
CA GLU A 179 -3.75 13.83 7.88
C GLU A 179 -2.78 13.96 9.06
N TYR A 180 -3.13 13.42 10.23
CA TYR A 180 -2.30 13.49 11.44
C TYR A 180 -1.06 12.58 11.42
N ASP A 181 -0.94 11.67 10.45
CA ASP A 181 0.22 10.79 10.27
C ASP A 181 1.04 11.16 9.02
N SER A 182 0.50 12.01 8.14
CA SER A 182 1.10 12.29 6.83
C SER A 182 2.26 13.29 6.96
N VAL A 183 3.46 12.89 6.57
CA VAL A 183 4.67 13.71 6.69
C VAL A 183 5.73 13.28 5.66
N LYS A 184 6.53 14.25 5.22
CA LYS A 184 7.63 14.05 4.25
C LYS A 184 8.95 14.51 4.82
N GLN A 185 10.02 13.78 4.53
CA GLN A 185 11.41 14.18 4.81
C GLN A 185 12.28 13.81 3.61
N LYS A 186 13.41 14.49 3.41
CA LYS A 186 14.31 14.24 2.29
C LYS A 186 15.79 14.22 2.66
N THR A 187 16.57 13.46 1.89
CA THR A 187 18.03 13.54 1.90
C THR A 187 18.51 14.81 1.20
N GLU A 188 19.79 15.13 1.34
CA GLU A 188 20.47 16.01 0.39
C GLU A 188 20.65 15.30 -0.96
N PHE A 189 20.95 16.04 -2.02
CA PHE A 189 21.32 15.44 -3.31
C PHE A 189 22.79 15.02 -3.35
N VAL A 190 23.08 13.98 -4.13
CA VAL A 190 24.44 13.57 -4.48
C VAL A 190 24.75 14.13 -5.87
N VAL A 191 25.93 14.71 -6.07
CA VAL A 191 26.31 15.30 -7.36
C VAL A 191 26.74 14.22 -8.35
N ASP A 192 26.23 14.27 -9.58
CA ASP A 192 26.68 13.50 -10.74
C ASP A 192 26.91 12.00 -10.48
N ASN A 193 25.98 11.34 -9.78
CA ASN A 193 26.06 9.90 -9.55
C ASN A 193 24.69 9.22 -9.45
N GLY A 194 24.25 8.57 -10.54
CA GLY A 194 23.06 7.69 -10.54
C GLY A 194 23.37 6.19 -10.39
N LEU A 195 24.63 5.77 -10.60
CA LEU A 195 24.95 4.35 -10.66
C LEU A 195 25.05 3.72 -9.27
N ASN A 196 25.69 4.42 -8.33
CA ASN A 196 25.96 3.93 -6.98
C ASN A 196 26.09 5.06 -5.93
N PRO A 197 25.16 6.04 -5.89
CA PRO A 197 25.25 7.12 -4.91
C PRO A 197 25.16 6.60 -3.48
N VAL A 198 25.85 7.28 -2.58
CA VAL A 198 25.78 7.08 -1.12
C VAL A 198 25.41 8.41 -0.48
N TRP A 199 24.48 8.37 0.48
CA TRP A 199 24.07 9.57 1.19
C TRP A 199 24.75 9.66 2.56
N PRO A 200 25.01 10.87 3.07
CA PRO A 200 25.49 11.06 4.43
C PRO A 200 24.51 10.45 5.45
N ALA A 201 25.04 9.96 6.57
CA ALA A 201 24.23 9.42 7.64
C ALA A 201 23.26 10.49 8.18
N LYS A 202 21.97 10.31 7.90
CA LYS A 202 20.87 11.18 8.34
C LYS A 202 19.69 10.29 8.75
N PRO A 203 19.41 10.15 10.05
CA PRO A 203 18.27 9.36 10.51
C PRO A 203 16.97 10.14 10.37
N PHE A 204 15.98 9.53 9.71
CA PHE A 204 14.62 10.03 9.54
C PHE A 204 13.69 9.32 10.52
N HIS A 205 12.87 10.08 11.24
CA HIS A 205 11.99 9.56 12.27
C HIS A 205 10.53 9.87 11.92
N PHE A 206 9.67 8.85 11.96
CA PHE A 206 8.25 8.95 11.66
C PHE A 206 7.43 8.35 12.79
N GLN A 207 6.41 9.08 13.24
CA GLN A 207 5.43 8.60 14.22
C GLN A 207 4.10 8.36 13.51
N ILE A 208 3.55 7.16 13.63
CA ILE A 208 2.35 6.72 12.93
C ILE A 208 1.35 6.25 13.98
N SER A 209 0.27 7.00 14.11
CA SER A 209 -0.81 6.74 15.06
C SER A 209 -1.71 5.61 14.58
N ASN A 210 -2.00 5.57 13.27
CA ASN A 210 -2.80 4.53 12.64
C ASN A 210 -1.99 3.71 11.62
N PRO A 211 -1.15 2.76 12.08
CA PRO A 211 -0.37 1.92 11.17
C PRO A 211 -1.21 0.96 10.32
N GLU A 212 -2.49 0.76 10.63
CA GLU A 212 -3.38 -0.06 9.79
C GLU A 212 -3.81 0.65 8.50
N PHE A 213 -3.73 1.99 8.47
CA PHE A 213 -4.01 2.82 7.30
C PHE A 213 -2.87 3.80 7.06
N ALA A 214 -1.66 3.27 6.86
CA ALA A 214 -0.49 4.05 6.53
C ALA A 214 0.37 3.35 5.47
N PHE A 215 1.02 4.17 4.66
CA PHE A 215 1.92 3.76 3.59
C PHE A 215 3.26 4.43 3.78
N LEU A 216 4.34 3.69 3.54
CA LEU A 216 5.68 4.20 3.45
C LEU A 216 6.07 4.29 1.98
N ARG A 217 6.38 5.49 1.52
CA ARG A 217 6.68 5.81 0.13
C ARG A 217 8.07 6.40 0.01
N PHE A 218 8.85 5.86 -0.89
CA PHE A 218 10.16 6.38 -1.32
C PHE A 218 10.00 6.95 -2.72
N VAL A 219 10.47 8.16 -2.95
CA VAL A 219 10.57 8.75 -4.29
C VAL A 219 11.99 9.23 -4.49
N VAL A 220 12.60 8.79 -5.57
CA VAL A 220 13.91 9.27 -5.99
C VAL A 220 13.69 10.34 -7.04
N TYR A 221 14.26 11.51 -6.78
CA TYR A 221 14.27 12.65 -7.68
C TYR A 221 15.70 12.94 -8.11
N GLU A 222 15.87 13.63 -9.23
CA GLU A 222 17.08 14.40 -9.54
C GLU A 222 16.82 15.89 -9.32
N GLU A 223 17.83 16.60 -8.88
CA GLU A 223 17.87 18.06 -8.93
C GLU A 223 18.63 18.48 -10.18
N ASP A 224 17.96 19.17 -11.09
CA ASP A 224 18.59 19.61 -12.34
C ASP A 224 19.36 20.93 -12.19
N MET A 225 19.96 21.39 -13.29
CA MET A 225 20.76 22.62 -13.31
C MET A 225 19.95 23.90 -13.01
N PHE A 226 18.62 23.82 -13.04
CA PHE A 226 17.69 24.91 -12.72
C PHE A 226 17.08 24.76 -11.32
N SER A 227 17.54 23.76 -10.54
CA SER A 227 17.00 23.41 -9.22
C SER A 227 15.56 22.89 -9.25
N ASP A 228 15.11 22.40 -10.41
CA ASP A 228 13.83 21.70 -10.53
C ASP A 228 13.99 20.23 -10.14
N GLN A 229 12.96 19.69 -9.48
CA GLN A 229 12.94 18.31 -8.98
C GLN A 229 12.25 17.40 -10.01
N ASN A 230 13.04 16.57 -10.70
CA ASN A 230 12.52 15.67 -11.72
C ASN A 230 12.42 14.25 -11.19
N PHE A 231 11.29 13.59 -11.41
CA PHE A 231 11.05 12.22 -10.96
C PHE A 231 12.00 11.23 -11.65
N LEU A 232 12.61 10.33 -10.87
CA LEU A 232 13.38 9.21 -11.40
C LEU A 232 12.66 7.88 -11.17
N ALA A 233 12.29 7.60 -9.92
CA ALA A 233 11.72 6.31 -9.53
C ALA A 233 10.93 6.41 -8.22
N GLN A 234 10.14 5.39 -7.89
CA GLN A 234 9.43 5.31 -6.63
C GLN A 234 9.30 3.87 -6.11
N ALA A 235 9.04 3.73 -4.82
CA ALA A 235 8.50 2.49 -4.25
C ALA A 235 7.55 2.84 -3.11
N THR A 236 6.36 2.23 -3.07
CA THR A 236 5.32 2.54 -2.08
C THR A 236 4.80 1.24 -1.48
N PHE A 237 4.75 1.15 -0.15
CA PHE A 237 4.40 -0.07 0.59
C PHE A 237 3.43 0.22 1.72
N PRO A 238 2.43 -0.66 1.98
CA PRO A 238 1.67 -0.62 3.22
C PRO A 238 2.56 -0.85 4.44
N VAL A 239 2.40 -0.06 5.51
CA VAL A 239 3.24 -0.12 6.71
C VAL A 239 3.21 -1.50 7.39
N LYS A 240 2.04 -2.17 7.43
CA LYS A 240 1.91 -3.52 8.02
C LYS A 240 2.81 -4.58 7.37
N GLY A 241 3.29 -4.38 6.15
CA GLY A 241 4.13 -5.34 5.41
C GLY A 241 5.63 -5.11 5.55
N LEU A 242 6.07 -4.09 6.30
CA LEU A 242 7.47 -3.70 6.38
C LEU A 242 8.29 -4.70 7.21
N LYS A 243 9.53 -4.95 6.75
CA LYS A 243 10.55 -5.73 7.48
C LYS A 243 11.63 -4.78 8.00
N THR A 244 12.31 -5.18 9.07
CA THR A 244 13.36 -4.38 9.73
C THR A 244 14.79 -4.80 9.34
N GLY A 245 15.78 -4.01 9.76
CA GLY A 245 17.21 -4.18 9.52
C GLY A 245 17.69 -3.50 8.24
N TYR A 246 18.81 -3.98 7.68
CA TYR A 246 19.29 -3.54 6.38
C TYR A 246 18.45 -4.17 5.27
N ARG A 247 17.79 -3.35 4.46
CA ARG A 247 16.84 -3.79 3.43
C ARG A 247 17.11 -3.09 2.11
N ALA A 248 16.99 -3.86 1.04
CA ALA A 248 16.86 -3.30 -0.29
C ALA A 248 15.41 -2.79 -0.49
N VAL A 249 15.27 -1.65 -1.14
CA VAL A 249 13.99 -1.13 -1.63
C VAL A 249 14.05 -1.16 -3.15
N PRO A 250 13.51 -2.21 -3.80
CA PRO A 250 13.40 -2.26 -5.25
C PRO A 250 12.54 -1.10 -5.75
N LEU A 251 13.05 -0.39 -6.76
CA LEU A 251 12.41 0.80 -7.30
C LEU A 251 11.57 0.46 -8.53
N LYS A 252 10.54 1.27 -8.74
CA LYS A 252 9.59 1.19 -9.84
C LYS A 252 9.55 2.50 -10.60
N ASN A 253 9.11 2.46 -11.85
CA ASN A 253 8.83 3.66 -12.62
C ASN A 253 7.52 4.33 -12.14
N ASN A 254 7.13 5.40 -12.82
CA ASN A 254 5.91 6.15 -12.52
C ASN A 254 4.61 5.35 -12.76
N TYR A 255 4.64 4.33 -13.62
CA TYR A 255 3.52 3.38 -13.84
C TYR A 255 3.46 2.26 -12.80
N SER A 256 4.37 2.23 -11.82
CA SER A 256 4.52 1.16 -10.83
C SER A 256 5.01 -0.19 -11.39
N GLU A 257 5.68 -0.15 -12.54
CA GLU A 257 6.43 -1.29 -13.11
C GLU A 257 7.86 -1.33 -12.58
N ASP A 258 8.41 -2.52 -12.40
CA ASP A 258 9.74 -2.72 -11.83
C ASP A 258 10.84 -2.14 -12.73
N LEU A 259 11.80 -1.44 -12.11
CA LEU A 259 13.01 -0.99 -12.78
C LEU A 259 14.12 -2.03 -12.58
N GLU A 260 14.80 -2.39 -13.65
CA GLU A 260 15.87 -3.39 -13.61
C GLU A 260 17.02 -2.93 -12.71
N LEU A 261 17.30 -3.71 -11.65
CA LEU A 261 18.39 -3.51 -10.67
C LEU A 261 18.29 -2.23 -9.81
N ALA A 262 17.44 -1.28 -10.18
CA ALA A 262 17.28 -0.02 -9.48
C ALA A 262 16.78 -0.28 -8.05
N SER A 263 17.57 0.11 -7.06
CA SER A 263 17.22 -0.12 -5.66
C SER A 263 17.89 0.86 -4.71
N LEU A 264 17.22 1.18 -3.61
CA LEU A 264 17.86 1.81 -2.45
C LEU A 264 18.35 0.75 -1.48
N LEU A 265 19.43 1.03 -0.76
CA LEU A 265 19.79 0.33 0.47
C LEU A 265 19.45 1.24 1.65
N ILE A 266 18.60 0.74 2.54
CA ILE A 266 18.20 1.44 3.76
C ILE A 266 18.50 0.59 4.98
N LYS A 267 18.67 1.25 6.13
CA LYS A 267 18.48 0.63 7.43
C LYS A 267 17.13 1.11 7.96
N ILE A 268 16.25 0.18 8.31
CA ILE A 268 14.90 0.47 8.80
C ILE A 268 14.65 -0.25 10.11
N ASP A 269 14.30 0.50 11.14
CA ASP A 269 13.89 -0.02 12.44
C ASP A 269 12.45 0.41 12.71
N VAL A 270 11.61 -0.54 13.14
CA VAL A 270 10.19 -0.34 13.41
C VAL A 270 9.94 -0.71 14.87
N PHE A 271 9.37 0.22 15.63
CA PHE A 271 9.13 0.08 17.06
C PHE A 271 7.65 0.25 17.38
N PRO A 272 7.10 -0.48 18.36
CA PRO A 272 5.85 -0.08 18.98
C PRO A 272 6.08 1.27 19.69
N ALA A 273 5.26 2.27 19.38
CA ALA A 273 5.38 3.56 20.05
C ALA A 273 4.80 3.47 21.47
N LYS A 274 5.59 3.88 22.48
CA LYS A 274 5.12 3.95 23.88
C LYS A 274 4.25 5.20 24.06
N GLU A 275 3.18 5.10 24.87
CA GLU A 275 2.16 6.15 25.08
C GLU A 275 2.67 7.48 25.65
N ASN A 276 3.91 7.56 26.12
CA ASN A 276 4.52 8.81 26.58
C ASN A 276 5.51 9.28 25.54
N GLY A 277 5.30 10.48 24.99
CA GLY A 277 6.07 11.12 23.90
C GLY A 277 7.58 11.34 24.14
N ASP A 278 8.20 10.59 25.04
CA ASP A 278 9.64 10.46 25.17
C ASP A 278 10.14 9.28 24.33
N LEU A 279 10.51 9.57 23.08
CA LEU A 279 11.41 8.72 22.32
C LEU A 279 12.82 9.29 22.43
N SER A 280 13.59 8.76 23.38
CA SER A 280 15.05 8.70 23.26
C SER A 280 15.47 7.29 22.84
N PRO A 281 15.48 6.99 21.52
CA PRO A 281 16.04 5.74 20.99
C PRO A 281 17.55 5.61 21.25
N PHE A 282 18.23 6.67 21.69
CA PHE A 282 19.65 6.66 22.05
C PHE A 282 19.95 5.91 23.35
N SER A 283 18.99 5.74 24.26
CA SER A 283 19.24 5.09 25.56
C SER A 283 19.34 3.56 25.47
N MET A 284 18.73 2.92 24.46
CA MET A 284 18.77 1.46 24.32
C MET A 284 20.04 0.96 23.63
N SER A 285 20.55 1.67 22.62
CA SER A 285 21.82 1.33 21.94
C SER A 285 23.04 1.44 22.88
N LEU A 286 23.01 2.39 23.83
CA LEU A 286 24.11 2.60 24.79
C LEU A 286 24.08 1.63 25.97
N ARG A 287 22.92 1.05 26.33
CA ARG A 287 22.83 0.09 27.44
C ARG A 287 23.43 -1.27 27.11
N GLU A 288 23.34 -1.73 25.87
CA GLU A 288 23.96 -3.02 25.47
C GLU A 288 25.49 -2.93 25.31
N ARG A 289 26.08 -1.73 25.28
CA ARG A 289 27.54 -1.55 25.21
C ARG A 289 28.20 -1.29 26.57
N GLY A 290 27.41 -1.17 27.65
CA GLY A 290 27.89 -0.74 28.96
C GLY A 290 28.06 -1.84 30.02
N SER A 291 27.77 -3.11 29.71
CA SER A 291 27.67 -4.17 30.73
C SER A 291 28.56 -5.39 30.51
N ASP A 292 29.67 -5.28 29.78
CA ASP A 292 30.70 -6.34 29.72
C ASP A 292 32.11 -5.73 29.77
N ALA A 293 32.52 -5.33 30.97
CA ALA A 293 33.91 -5.07 31.29
C ALA A 293 34.17 -5.41 32.77
N SER A 294 34.35 -6.70 33.08
CA SER A 294 35.09 -7.16 34.26
C SER A 294 35.67 -8.54 33.94
N GLY A 295 36.99 -8.66 34.08
CA GLY A 295 37.76 -9.73 33.45
C GLY A 295 37.57 -11.12 34.04
N GLN A 296 37.93 -12.12 33.24
CA GLN A 296 38.75 -13.23 33.71
C GLN A 296 39.52 -13.85 32.53
N LEU A 297 40.85 -13.70 32.61
CA LEU A 297 41.85 -14.42 31.83
C LEU A 297 41.84 -15.89 32.23
N PHE A 298 41.78 -16.82 31.28
CA PHE A 298 42.46 -18.12 31.40
C PHE A 298 42.86 -18.68 30.02
N HIS A 299 44.12 -19.12 29.94
CA HIS A 299 44.76 -19.79 28.82
C HIS A 299 44.10 -21.11 28.42
N GLY A 300 44.14 -21.47 27.13
CA GLY A 300 43.87 -22.85 26.71
C GLY A 300 43.83 -23.13 25.20
N ARG A 301 45.02 -23.33 24.62
CA ARG A 301 45.35 -24.21 23.47
C ARG A 301 44.67 -24.00 22.09
N ALA A 302 45.54 -23.72 21.13
CA ALA A 302 45.33 -23.82 19.70
C ALA A 302 44.84 -25.21 19.26
N ARG A 303 43.90 -25.23 18.30
CA ARG A 303 43.66 -26.36 17.42
C ARG A 303 43.27 -25.84 16.05
N GLU A 304 44.16 -26.05 15.09
CA GLU A 304 43.95 -25.81 13.67
C GLU A 304 42.80 -26.67 13.14
N GLY A 305 41.96 -26.10 12.28
CA GLY A 305 40.90 -26.77 11.56
C GLY A 305 40.28 -25.84 10.52
N SER A 306 40.50 -26.16 9.24
CA SER A 306 40.13 -25.39 8.06
C SER A 306 38.63 -25.08 7.96
N PHE A 307 38.33 -23.86 7.46
CA PHE A 307 37.00 -23.24 7.37
C PHE A 307 36.07 -23.85 6.29
N GLU A 308 36.50 -24.87 5.55
CA GLU A 308 35.87 -25.29 4.29
C GLU A 308 34.91 -26.50 4.38
N ALA A 309 34.71 -27.10 5.56
CA ALA A 309 33.95 -28.35 5.68
C ALA A 309 32.49 -28.20 6.19
N ARG A 310 31.92 -26.99 6.23
CA ARG A 310 30.56 -26.74 6.77
C ARG A 310 29.45 -26.45 5.76
N TYR A 311 29.75 -26.50 4.46
CA TYR A 311 28.74 -26.33 3.42
C TYR A 311 28.82 -27.48 2.42
N GLN A 312 28.30 -28.65 2.78
CA GLN A 312 27.91 -29.66 1.82
C GLN A 312 26.89 -30.65 2.41
N GLN A 313 25.76 -30.77 1.70
CA GLN A 313 24.65 -31.75 1.75
C GLN A 313 23.27 -31.20 2.21
N PRO A 314 22.15 -31.58 1.54
CA PRO A 314 21.97 -31.55 0.08
C PRO A 314 20.60 -30.99 -0.39
N PHE A 315 20.61 -30.50 -1.64
CA PHE A 315 19.50 -29.98 -2.44
C PHE A 315 18.51 -31.06 -2.99
N GLU A 316 18.29 -32.16 -2.28
CA GLU A 316 17.50 -33.30 -2.80
C GLU A 316 16.00 -33.26 -2.42
N ASP A 317 15.59 -32.52 -1.38
CA ASP A 317 14.20 -32.54 -0.89
C ASP A 317 13.19 -31.73 -1.73
N PHE A 318 13.65 -30.89 -2.67
CA PHE A 318 12.78 -30.02 -3.46
C PHE A 318 12.33 -30.61 -4.81
N ARG A 319 12.88 -31.74 -5.25
CA ARG A 319 12.44 -32.38 -6.50
C ARG A 319 11.20 -33.26 -6.33
N ILE A 320 10.99 -33.83 -5.15
CA ILE A 320 9.91 -34.81 -4.90
C ILE A 320 8.53 -34.15 -4.82
N SER A 321 8.44 -32.84 -4.52
CA SER A 321 7.17 -32.13 -4.40
C SER A 321 6.54 -31.71 -5.73
N HIS A 322 7.34 -31.53 -6.80
CA HIS A 322 6.83 -31.06 -8.09
C HIS A 322 6.18 -32.16 -8.93
N GLU A 323 6.68 -33.41 -8.87
CA GLU A 323 6.06 -34.54 -9.58
C GLU A 323 4.69 -34.92 -8.98
N HIS A 324 4.54 -34.81 -7.66
CA HIS A 324 3.27 -35.10 -6.99
C HIS A 324 2.16 -34.08 -7.27
N LEU A 325 2.53 -32.85 -7.66
CA LEU A 325 1.57 -31.80 -8.03
C LEU A 325 1.12 -31.92 -9.50
N ALA A 326 1.99 -32.43 -10.38
CA ALA A 326 1.67 -32.64 -11.80
C ALA A 326 0.63 -33.77 -12.01
N ASP A 327 0.73 -34.87 -11.25
CA ASP A 327 -0.21 -35.99 -11.32
C ASP A 327 -1.63 -35.63 -10.82
N GLN A 328 -1.73 -34.66 -9.91
CA GLN A 328 -3.03 -34.17 -9.42
C GLN A 328 -3.73 -33.20 -10.38
N SER A 329 -2.98 -32.47 -11.22
CA SER A 329 -3.55 -31.65 -12.30
C SER A 329 -4.10 -32.52 -13.43
N ASP A 330 -3.37 -33.56 -13.83
CA ASP A 330 -3.70 -34.37 -15.02
C ASP A 330 -4.92 -35.27 -14.80
N SER A 331 -5.18 -35.66 -13.55
CA SER A 331 -6.36 -36.43 -13.14
C SER A 331 -7.64 -35.60 -13.04
N ARG A 332 -7.56 -34.26 -12.94
CA ARG A 332 -8.73 -33.37 -12.94
C ARG A 332 -9.22 -33.02 -14.35
N GLU A 333 -8.35 -33.03 -15.35
CA GLU A 333 -8.72 -32.69 -16.75
C GLU A 333 -9.39 -33.84 -17.52
N ARG A 334 -9.39 -35.08 -16.99
CA ARG A 334 -10.01 -36.25 -17.66
C ARG A 334 -11.49 -36.51 -17.34
N ARG A 335 -12.24 -35.54 -16.80
CA ARG A 335 -13.71 -35.65 -16.69
C ARG A 335 -14.40 -35.10 -17.94
N ALA A 336 -14.62 -35.96 -18.92
CA ALA A 336 -15.40 -35.68 -20.12
C ALA A 336 -16.86 -35.27 -19.79
N PRO A 337 -17.48 -34.34 -20.55
CA PRO A 337 -18.88 -33.96 -20.35
C PRO A 337 -19.81 -35.06 -20.88
N ARG A 338 -20.79 -35.45 -20.05
CA ARG A 338 -21.90 -36.33 -20.46
C ARG A 338 -22.74 -35.63 -21.55
N ARG A 339 -22.75 -36.20 -22.76
CA ARG A 339 -23.67 -35.81 -23.85
C ARG A 339 -25.12 -36.03 -23.42
N THR A 340 -25.90 -34.96 -23.35
CA THR A 340 -27.37 -35.01 -23.37
C THR A 340 -27.84 -35.26 -24.80
N ARG A 341 -28.62 -36.34 -25.00
CA ARG A 341 -29.35 -36.61 -26.24
C ARG A 341 -30.51 -35.63 -26.34
N VAL A 342 -30.56 -34.87 -27.43
CA VAL A 342 -31.76 -34.14 -27.86
C VAL A 342 -32.53 -35.07 -28.79
N ASN A 343 -33.72 -35.51 -28.35
CA ASN A 343 -34.72 -36.08 -29.25
C ASN A 343 -35.55 -34.92 -29.81
N GLY A 344 -35.64 -34.85 -31.13
CA GLY A 344 -36.66 -34.06 -31.82
C GLY A 344 -38.02 -34.74 -31.71
N ASP A 345 -39.05 -33.95 -31.46
CA ASP A 345 -40.33 -33.96 -32.17
C ASP A 345 -41.31 -33.05 -31.43
N ASN A 346 -41.67 -31.92 -32.05
CA ASN A 346 -43.05 -31.67 -32.44
C ASN A 346 -43.20 -30.36 -33.22
N ARG A 347 -43.73 -30.52 -34.44
CA ARG A 347 -44.38 -29.49 -35.24
C ARG A 347 -45.74 -29.17 -34.62
N LEU A 348 -46.07 -27.88 -34.50
CA LEU A 348 -47.21 -27.21 -35.12
C LEU A 348 -47.15 -25.71 -34.80
#